data_AF-A0A8J4Q3B9-F1
#
_entry.id   AF-A0A8J4Q3B9-F1
#
_cell.length_a   1.000
_cell.length_b   1.000
_cell.length_c   1.000
_cell.angle_alpha   90.00
_cell.angle_beta   90.00
_cell.angle_gamma   90.00
#
_symmetry.space_group_name_H-M   'P 1'
#
loop_
_entity.id
_entity.type
_entity.pdbx_description
1 polymer ?
#
loop_
_entity_poly.entity_id
_entity_poly.type
_entity_poly.pdbx_seq_one_letter_code
_entity_poly.pdbx_strand_id
1 'polypeptide(L)'
;MKSFVLLSLMIICSIFTATHGHAVLRTPQPWNTQASKANPCGGGNPNTTPRISYCPGTKATVVWEVQVGDGTGPVTFKLSTTHDVTKFDTALTSTGATPNAVGTYSFQVDIPNTSCQDGLCYIQAYSDSNWFSCASINITPDCKATELALVPIEIEDLPYCNMVNKRTVLLPPGITNKDQFVARDATALSTFKQYMNNSAVIGTPSATCGNLLTEFICDQSFPLAPGSDGAQVTQVCAETCTEFKEVCQVVSHDALYPCANYPKCSDAFKQLPSLFILFFIVIVSVLVL
;
A
#
# COMPACT_ATOMS: atom_id res chain seq x y z
N MET A 1 3.63 -22.49 -45.65
CA MET A 1 3.02 -22.77 -44.33
C MET A 1 4.01 -22.74 -43.16
N LYS A 2 5.27 -23.21 -43.29
CA LYS A 2 6.25 -23.17 -42.18
C LYS A 2 6.68 -21.74 -41.75
N SER A 3 6.66 -20.76 -42.64
CA SER A 3 7.05 -19.37 -42.33
C SER A 3 6.02 -18.56 -41.53
N PHE A 4 4.74 -18.95 -41.54
CA PHE A 4 3.69 -18.26 -40.77
C PHE A 4 3.69 -18.63 -39.28
N VAL A 5 4.19 -19.82 -38.94
CA VAL A 5 4.32 -20.29 -37.55
C VAL A 5 5.47 -19.58 -36.82
N LEU A 6 6.60 -19.34 -37.50
CA LEU A 6 7.73 -18.59 -36.94
C LEU A 6 7.41 -17.10 -36.74
N LEU A 7 6.65 -16.49 -37.65
CA LEU A 7 6.23 -15.10 -37.53
C LEU A 7 5.20 -14.91 -36.40
N SER A 8 4.27 -15.87 -36.22
CA SER A 8 3.33 -15.85 -35.09
C SER A 8 4.02 -16.05 -33.74
N LEU A 9 5.06 -16.90 -33.67
CA LEU A 9 5.83 -17.10 -32.43
C LEU A 9 6.67 -15.86 -32.06
N MET A 10 7.22 -15.13 -33.04
CA MET A 10 7.94 -13.87 -32.78
C MET A 10 7.00 -12.74 -32.35
N ILE A 11 5.79 -12.65 -32.92
CA ILE A 11 4.79 -11.64 -32.51
C ILE A 11 4.27 -11.91 -31.10
N ILE A 12 4.13 -13.18 -30.69
CA ILE A 12 3.76 -13.57 -29.32
C ILE A 12 4.91 -13.29 -28.33
N CYS A 13 6.19 -13.42 -28.74
CA CYS A 13 7.32 -13.03 -27.89
C CYS A 13 7.50 -11.50 -27.74
N SER A 14 7.06 -10.69 -28.70
CA SER A 14 7.18 -9.22 -28.63
C SER A 14 6.07 -8.52 -27.84
N ILE A 15 5.07 -9.25 -27.34
CA ILE A 15 4.01 -8.70 -26.47
C ILE A 15 4.42 -8.76 -24.98
N PHE A 16 5.49 -9.49 -24.64
CA PHE A 16 6.04 -9.52 -23.29
C PHE A 16 7.28 -8.63 -23.18
N THR A 17 7.11 -7.32 -22.97
CA THR A 17 7.98 -6.49 -22.09
C THR A 17 7.47 -5.05 -22.03
N ALA A 18 6.20 -4.85 -21.73
CA ALA A 18 5.79 -3.67 -20.99
C ALA A 18 5.41 -4.14 -19.59
N THR A 19 6.37 -4.71 -18.87
CA THR A 19 6.23 -4.77 -17.41
C THR A 19 6.16 -3.31 -16.96
N HIS A 20 5.22 -3.00 -16.07
CA HIS A 20 5.09 -1.65 -15.54
C HIS A 20 5.81 -1.57 -14.20
N GLY A 21 6.68 -0.55 -14.11
CA GLY A 21 7.46 -0.12 -12.92
C GLY A 21 6.68 -0.33 -11.66
N HIS A 22 7.22 -0.80 -10.54
CA HIS A 22 6.62 -0.46 -9.24
C HIS A 22 7.72 -0.28 -8.21
N ALA A 23 7.83 0.95 -7.69
CA ALA A 23 8.70 1.23 -6.57
C ALA A 23 8.07 2.27 -5.63
N VAL A 24 8.41 2.15 -4.35
CA VAL A 24 7.79 2.93 -3.28
C VAL A 24 8.77 3.11 -2.12
N LEU A 25 8.63 4.24 -1.42
CA LEU A 25 9.33 4.47 -0.17
C LEU A 25 8.76 3.56 0.92
N ARG A 26 9.61 3.06 1.80
CA ARG A 26 9.21 2.24 2.97
C ARG A 26 9.57 2.89 4.29
N THR A 27 10.71 3.56 4.34
CA THR A 27 11.14 4.30 5.53
C THR A 27 11.71 5.65 5.11
N PRO A 28 11.20 6.77 5.64
CA PRO A 28 10.00 6.85 6.48
C PRO A 28 8.76 6.34 5.75
N GLN A 29 7.71 5.94 6.48
CA GLN A 29 6.50 5.46 5.82
C GLN A 29 5.90 6.54 4.93
N PRO A 30 5.59 6.18 3.68
CA PRO A 30 4.96 7.11 2.77
C PRO A 30 3.48 7.33 3.07
N TRP A 31 2.97 8.44 2.54
CA TRP A 31 1.54 8.76 2.54
C TRP A 31 0.72 7.77 1.71
N ASN A 32 1.26 7.35 0.56
CA ASN A 32 0.75 6.23 -0.21
C ASN A 32 1.74 5.06 -0.11
N THR A 33 1.27 3.96 0.47
CA THR A 33 2.07 2.74 0.65
C THR A 33 2.16 1.89 -0.60
N GLN A 34 1.40 2.24 -1.64
CA GLN A 34 1.46 1.64 -2.96
C GLN A 34 2.36 2.47 -3.88
N ALA A 35 3.08 1.77 -4.75
CA ALA A 35 3.86 2.39 -5.81
C ALA A 35 2.94 3.17 -6.75
N SER A 36 3.32 4.41 -7.07
CA SER A 36 2.54 5.29 -7.93
C SER A 36 3.43 6.26 -8.71
N LYS A 37 3.04 6.55 -9.96
CA LYS A 37 3.68 7.57 -10.81
C LYS A 37 3.07 8.97 -10.65
N ALA A 38 2.06 9.14 -9.79
CA ALA A 38 1.40 10.42 -9.61
C ALA A 38 2.36 11.43 -8.94
N ASN A 39 2.78 12.44 -9.69
CA ASN A 39 3.64 13.52 -9.18
C ASN A 39 2.82 14.45 -8.25
N PRO A 40 3.37 14.92 -7.11
CA PRO A 40 4.72 14.68 -6.59
C PRO A 40 4.83 13.53 -5.59
N CYS A 41 3.71 13.01 -5.07
CA CYS A 41 3.71 12.18 -3.86
C CYS A 41 2.99 10.85 -4.01
N GLY A 42 2.93 10.33 -5.23
CA GLY A 42 2.28 9.08 -5.53
C GLY A 42 0.76 9.10 -5.32
N GLY A 43 0.14 10.29 -5.22
CA GLY A 43 -1.30 10.44 -4.92
C GLY A 43 -1.66 10.25 -3.44
N GLY A 44 -0.67 10.16 -2.55
CA GLY A 44 -0.91 10.14 -1.09
C GLY A 44 -1.17 11.54 -0.53
N ASN A 45 -1.92 11.60 0.57
CA ASN A 45 -2.20 12.83 1.31
C ASN A 45 -1.24 12.98 2.51
N PRO A 46 -0.76 14.19 2.83
CA PRO A 46 0.13 14.40 3.96
C PRO A 46 -0.46 13.97 5.30
N ASN A 47 0.36 13.33 6.13
CA ASN A 47 0.04 13.18 7.53
C ASN A 47 0.26 14.54 8.24
N THR A 48 -0.68 14.91 9.11
CA THR A 48 -0.61 16.12 9.94
C THR A 48 0.40 15.99 11.08
N THR A 49 0.87 14.77 11.37
CA THR A 49 1.90 14.48 12.37
C THR A 49 3.09 13.78 11.71
N PRO A 50 4.33 14.22 11.98
CA PRO A 50 5.52 13.56 11.47
C PRO A 50 5.65 12.15 12.06
N ARG A 51 6.02 11.17 11.23
CA ARG A 51 6.20 9.78 11.69
C ARG A 51 7.59 9.48 12.20
N ILE A 52 8.57 10.30 11.85
CA ILE A 52 9.96 10.15 12.30
C ILE A 52 10.56 11.53 12.49
N SER A 53 11.48 11.63 13.45
CA SER A 53 12.26 12.85 13.69
C SER A 53 13.73 12.59 13.41
N TYR A 54 14.33 13.38 12.53
CA TYR A 54 15.75 13.31 12.23
C TYR A 54 16.52 14.43 12.92
N CYS A 55 17.78 14.15 13.25
CA CYS A 55 18.67 15.12 13.85
C CYS A 55 19.26 16.04 12.77
N PRO A 56 19.23 17.37 12.94
CA PRO A 56 19.84 18.30 11.99
C PRO A 56 21.32 17.98 11.74
N GLY A 57 21.76 18.01 10.48
CA GLY A 57 23.16 17.80 10.11
C GLY A 57 23.66 16.35 10.22
N THR A 58 22.77 15.37 10.39
CA THR A 58 23.13 13.94 10.49
C THR A 58 22.73 13.14 9.25
N LYS A 59 23.21 11.90 9.16
CA LYS A 59 22.76 10.95 8.15
C LYS A 59 21.56 10.16 8.66
N ALA A 60 20.53 10.04 7.84
CA ALA A 60 19.38 9.19 8.10
C ALA A 60 19.34 8.01 7.13
N THR A 61 18.88 6.86 7.62
CA THR A 61 18.59 5.71 6.74
C THR A 61 17.19 5.86 6.16
N VAL A 62 17.11 5.82 4.84
CA VAL A 62 15.87 5.86 4.06
C VAL A 62 15.80 4.59 3.23
N VAL A 63 14.64 3.93 3.23
CA VAL A 63 14.46 2.62 2.61
C VAL A 63 13.51 2.74 1.43
N TRP A 64 13.96 2.31 0.27
CA TRP A 64 13.22 2.26 -0.99
C TRP A 64 13.03 0.80 -1.42
N GLU A 65 11.83 0.44 -1.84
CA GLU A 65 11.55 -0.91 -2.33
C GLU A 65 11.18 -0.87 -3.81
N VAL A 66 11.87 -1.68 -4.59
CA VAL A 66 11.49 -2.02 -5.96
C VAL A 66 10.67 -3.31 -5.89
N GLN A 67 9.36 -3.18 -6.08
CA GLN A 67 8.42 -4.30 -6.02
C GLN A 67 8.39 -5.07 -7.34
N VAL A 68 8.66 -4.38 -8.47
CA VAL A 68 8.72 -4.94 -9.83
C VAL A 68 9.88 -4.29 -10.60
N GLY A 69 10.55 -5.04 -11.50
CA GLY A 69 11.93 -4.78 -12.01
C GLY A 69 12.21 -3.48 -12.78
N ASP A 70 11.19 -2.70 -13.03
CA ASP A 70 11.09 -1.42 -13.75
C ASP A 70 10.90 -0.23 -12.80
N GLY A 71 10.84 -0.50 -11.49
CA GLY A 71 11.13 0.47 -10.44
C GLY A 71 12.63 0.66 -10.21
N THR A 72 13.48 0.00 -11.00
CA THR A 72 14.94 0.15 -10.96
C THR A 72 15.40 1.52 -11.48
N GLY A 73 16.67 1.84 -11.22
CA GLY A 73 17.29 3.11 -11.56
C GLY A 73 17.60 3.97 -10.34
N PRO A 74 18.31 5.10 -10.55
CA PRO A 74 18.69 6.01 -9.47
C PRO A 74 17.47 6.54 -8.70
N VAL A 75 17.66 6.77 -7.41
CA VAL A 75 16.66 7.35 -6.51
C VAL A 75 17.19 8.68 -6.00
N THR A 76 16.36 9.71 -6.07
CA THR A 76 16.67 11.06 -5.59
C THR A 76 15.75 11.41 -4.43
N PHE A 77 16.30 12.14 -3.46
CA PHE A 77 15.56 12.63 -2.30
C PHE A 77 15.54 14.14 -2.28
N LYS A 78 14.37 14.71 -1.99
CA LYS A 78 14.16 16.16 -1.85
C LYS A 78 13.34 16.46 -0.60
N LEU A 79 13.46 17.68 -0.09
CA LEU A 79 12.81 18.13 1.13
C LEU A 79 12.00 19.40 0.87
N SER A 80 10.79 19.44 1.41
CA SER A 80 9.95 20.62 1.60
C SER A 80 9.97 21.00 3.08
N THR A 81 10.50 22.18 3.40
CA THR A 81 10.55 22.70 4.79
C THR A 81 9.36 23.60 5.12
N THR A 82 8.53 23.96 4.13
CA THR A 82 7.43 24.95 4.25
C THR A 82 6.03 24.31 4.23
N HIS A 83 5.93 23.00 4.42
CA HIS A 83 4.68 22.21 4.33
C HIS A 83 3.95 22.34 2.99
N ASP A 84 4.66 22.72 1.94
CA ASP A 84 4.08 22.82 0.61
C ASP A 84 4.38 21.52 -0.15
N VAL A 85 3.34 20.71 -0.31
CA VAL A 85 3.41 19.42 -1.04
C VAL A 85 3.76 19.59 -2.51
N THR A 86 3.73 20.81 -3.05
CA THR A 86 4.08 21.10 -4.44
C THR A 86 5.50 21.63 -4.59
N LYS A 87 6.21 21.93 -3.49
CA LYS A 87 7.55 22.53 -3.51
C LYS A 87 8.56 21.71 -2.72
N PHE A 88 9.39 20.97 -3.45
CA PHE A 88 10.50 20.18 -2.91
C PHE A 88 11.83 20.80 -3.35
N ASP A 89 12.13 21.98 -2.83
CA ASP A 89 13.18 22.85 -3.36
C ASP A 89 14.58 22.50 -2.83
N THR A 90 14.67 21.71 -1.75
CA THR A 90 15.96 21.29 -1.16
C THR A 90 16.31 19.88 -1.63
N ALA A 91 17.28 19.75 -2.52
CA ALA A 91 17.85 18.44 -2.86
C ALA A 91 18.67 17.89 -1.68
N LEU A 92 18.48 16.62 -1.36
CA LEU A 92 19.24 15.94 -0.31
C LEU A 92 20.34 15.09 -0.94
N THR A 93 21.56 15.22 -0.45
CA THR A 93 22.65 14.32 -0.82
C THR A 93 22.34 12.93 -0.24
N SER A 94 22.57 11.89 -1.03
CA SER A 94 22.37 10.51 -0.57
C SER A 94 23.44 9.59 -1.10
N THR A 95 23.69 8.51 -0.35
CA THR A 95 24.62 7.43 -0.73
C THR A 95 23.90 6.10 -0.57
N GLY A 96 24.01 5.24 -1.58
CA GLY A 96 23.35 3.94 -1.61
C GLY A 96 23.57 3.27 -2.96
N ALA A 97 23.31 1.97 -3.03
CA ALA A 97 23.38 1.25 -4.29
C ALA A 97 22.19 1.62 -5.17
N THR A 98 22.44 1.96 -6.44
CA THR A 98 21.38 2.15 -7.42
C THR A 98 20.56 0.87 -7.57
N PRO A 99 19.23 0.92 -7.35
CA PRO A 99 18.36 -0.22 -7.57
C PRO A 99 18.51 -0.82 -8.97
N ASN A 100 18.77 -2.13 -9.03
CA ASN A 100 19.05 -2.86 -10.27
C ASN A 100 18.22 -4.15 -10.44
N ALA A 101 17.42 -4.51 -9.44
CA ALA A 101 16.51 -5.64 -9.44
C ALA A 101 15.33 -5.35 -8.49
N VAL A 102 14.38 -6.29 -8.41
CA VAL A 102 13.36 -6.32 -7.37
C VAL A 102 14.06 -6.54 -6.02
N GLY A 103 13.70 -5.74 -5.02
CA GLY A 103 14.30 -5.81 -3.70
C GLY A 103 14.20 -4.53 -2.89
N THR A 104 14.76 -4.58 -1.70
CA THR A 104 14.83 -3.43 -0.78
C THR A 104 16.22 -2.81 -0.82
N TYR A 105 16.27 -1.49 -0.91
CA TYR A 105 17.49 -0.70 -1.03
C TYR A 105 17.53 0.35 0.08
N SER A 106 18.65 0.40 0.81
CA SER A 106 18.87 1.38 1.88
C SER A 106 19.81 2.48 1.40
N PHE A 107 19.41 3.73 1.67
CA PHE A 107 20.17 4.94 1.37
C PHE A 107 20.50 5.67 2.66
N GLN A 108 21.73 6.16 2.77
CA GLN A 108 22.11 7.15 3.78
C GLN A 108 21.91 8.54 3.18
N VAL A 109 20.93 9.29 3.70
CA VAL A 109 20.54 10.62 3.23
C VAL A 109 21.04 11.66 4.22
N ASP A 110 21.73 12.69 3.73
CA ASP A 110 22.22 13.79 4.54
C ASP A 110 21.06 14.74 4.90
N ILE A 111 20.74 14.84 6.19
CA ILE A 111 19.68 15.70 6.71
C ILE A 111 20.26 17.10 6.93
N PRO A 112 19.68 18.15 6.32
CA PRO A 112 20.23 19.50 6.43
C PRO A 112 20.20 20.00 7.87
N ASN A 113 21.12 20.91 8.19
CA ASN A 113 21.13 21.61 9.47
C ASN A 113 20.07 22.74 9.47
N THR A 114 18.80 22.34 9.45
CA THR A 114 17.62 23.22 9.45
C THR A 114 16.55 22.67 10.38
N SER A 115 15.50 23.44 10.63
CA SER A 115 14.30 22.97 11.34
C SER A 115 13.11 22.97 10.42
N CYS A 116 12.16 22.08 10.71
CA CYS A 116 10.87 22.08 10.06
C CYS A 116 10.01 23.26 10.53
N GLN A 117 9.35 23.95 9.60
CA GLN A 117 8.30 24.91 9.97
C GLN A 117 7.27 24.17 10.82
N ASP A 118 6.83 24.74 11.95
CA ASP A 118 5.82 24.15 12.85
C ASP A 118 6.03 22.65 13.18
N GLY A 119 7.28 22.16 13.18
CA GLY A 119 7.62 20.77 13.50
C GLY A 119 7.27 19.72 12.43
N LEU A 120 6.99 20.13 11.18
CA LEU A 120 6.65 19.22 10.08
C LEU A 120 7.43 19.57 8.80
N CYS A 121 7.94 18.57 8.10
CA CYS A 121 8.52 18.70 6.77
C CYS A 121 8.05 17.52 5.93
N TYR A 122 8.19 17.64 4.62
CA TYR A 122 7.92 16.54 3.71
C TYR A 122 9.19 16.13 2.99
N ILE A 123 9.53 14.85 3.07
CA ILE A 123 10.57 14.26 2.22
C ILE A 123 9.89 13.60 1.03
N GLN A 124 10.39 13.89 -0.17
CA GLN A 124 10.03 13.21 -1.41
C GLN A 124 11.17 12.26 -1.78
N ALA A 125 10.83 11.03 -2.08
CA ALA A 125 11.67 10.09 -2.81
C ALA A 125 11.09 9.92 -4.22
N TYR A 126 11.93 10.03 -5.23
CA TYR A 126 11.53 9.68 -6.60
C TYR A 126 12.62 8.93 -7.34
N SER A 127 12.22 8.03 -8.24
CA SER A 127 13.15 7.35 -9.14
C SER A 127 13.15 7.99 -10.53
N ASP A 128 14.23 7.82 -11.28
CA ASP A 128 14.32 8.26 -12.69
C ASP A 128 13.32 7.53 -13.59
N SER A 129 12.79 6.39 -13.14
CA SER A 129 11.67 5.65 -13.75
C SER A 129 10.28 6.24 -13.43
N ASN A 130 10.24 7.44 -12.85
CA ASN A 130 9.05 8.23 -12.50
C ASN A 130 8.15 7.61 -11.42
N TRP A 131 8.73 6.95 -10.42
CA TRP A 131 8.02 6.55 -9.21
C TRP A 131 8.14 7.63 -8.16
N PHE A 132 7.04 7.97 -7.50
CA PHE A 132 6.98 9.07 -6.55
C PHE A 132 6.42 8.62 -5.22
N SER A 133 7.03 9.07 -4.13
CA SER A 133 6.55 8.80 -2.79
C SER A 133 6.96 9.94 -1.86
N CYS A 134 6.08 10.31 -0.94
CA CYS A 134 6.36 11.35 0.06
C CYS A 134 6.03 10.85 1.45
N ALA A 135 6.75 11.35 2.44
CA ALA A 135 6.52 11.07 3.85
C ALA A 135 6.60 12.34 4.70
N SER A 136 5.86 12.35 5.81
CA SER A 136 5.87 13.41 6.81
C SER A 136 6.95 13.13 7.86
N ILE A 137 7.89 14.05 8.02
CA ILE A 137 9.02 13.95 8.95
C ILE A 137 9.13 15.21 9.81
N ASN A 138 9.95 15.17 10.84
CA ASN A 138 10.41 16.34 11.57
C ASN A 138 11.94 16.39 11.55
N ILE A 139 12.51 17.59 11.63
CA ILE A 139 13.94 17.81 11.80
C ILE A 139 14.09 18.69 13.04
N THR A 140 14.62 18.10 14.11
CA THR A 140 14.68 18.70 15.45
C THR A 140 15.91 18.22 16.22
N PRO A 141 16.54 19.07 17.06
CA PRO A 141 17.65 18.65 17.92
C PRO A 141 17.29 17.52 18.90
N ASP A 142 16.03 17.44 19.34
CA ASP A 142 15.49 16.35 20.18
C ASP A 142 14.91 15.23 19.30
N CYS A 143 15.75 14.72 18.40
CA CYS A 143 15.39 13.70 17.44
C CYS A 143 15.40 12.29 18.06
N LYS A 144 14.40 11.49 17.69
CA LYS A 144 14.45 10.03 17.78
C LYS A 144 14.28 9.49 16.38
N ALA A 145 15.36 8.96 15.80
CA ALA A 145 15.36 8.33 14.48
C ALA A 145 14.67 6.95 14.49
N THR A 146 13.53 6.87 15.17
CA THR A 146 12.68 5.70 15.26
C THR A 146 11.31 6.12 14.75
N GLU A 147 10.80 5.38 13.78
CA GLU A 147 9.47 5.60 13.26
C GLU A 147 8.44 5.32 14.35
N LEU A 148 7.51 6.26 14.53
CA LEU A 148 6.40 6.11 15.47
C LEU A 148 5.54 4.93 15.02
N ALA A 149 5.23 4.04 15.95
CA ALA A 149 4.34 2.91 15.70
C ALA A 149 2.96 3.37 15.22
N LEU A 150 2.29 2.52 14.44
CA LEU A 150 0.87 2.72 14.14
C LEU A 150 0.06 2.62 15.44
N VAL A 151 -0.99 3.42 15.54
CA VAL A 151 -1.88 3.49 16.70
C VAL A 151 -3.16 2.72 16.40
N PRO A 152 -3.65 1.86 17.31
CA PRO A 152 -4.93 1.21 17.17
C PRO A 152 -6.07 2.22 17.35
N ILE A 153 -6.98 2.29 16.38
CA ILE A 153 -8.11 3.22 16.36
C ILE A 153 -9.36 2.49 15.87
N GLU A 154 -10.48 2.67 16.56
CA GLU A 154 -11.78 2.16 16.09
C GLU A 154 -12.33 3.05 14.99
N ILE A 155 -12.70 2.44 13.86
CA ILE A 155 -13.22 3.15 12.69
C ILE A 155 -14.73 3.17 12.71
N GLU A 156 -15.29 4.35 12.54
CA GLU A 156 -16.72 4.57 12.40
C GLU A 156 -17.05 5.12 11.00
N ASP A 157 -18.12 4.59 10.40
CA ASP A 157 -18.79 5.12 9.21
C ASP A 157 -17.89 5.47 8.00
N LEU A 158 -17.21 4.48 7.44
CA LEU A 158 -16.60 4.57 6.10
C LEU A 158 -17.63 4.28 5.00
N PRO A 159 -17.73 5.16 3.98
CA PRO A 159 -18.58 4.93 2.80
C PRO A 159 -18.10 3.79 1.89
N TYR A 160 -16.81 3.69 1.59
CA TYR A 160 -16.26 2.72 0.64
C TYR A 160 -15.80 1.44 1.36
N CYS A 161 -14.86 1.54 2.29
CA CYS A 161 -14.36 0.41 3.08
C CYS A 161 -15.29 0.06 4.24
N ASN A 162 -16.61 -0.02 3.98
CA ASN A 162 -17.63 -0.24 5.01
C ASN A 162 -17.44 -1.54 5.82
N MET A 163 -16.77 -2.55 5.26
CA MET A 163 -16.42 -3.81 5.91
C MET A 163 -15.49 -3.65 7.12
N VAL A 164 -14.78 -2.53 7.21
CA VAL A 164 -13.88 -2.19 8.33
C VAL A 164 -14.58 -1.37 9.42
N ASN A 165 -15.82 -0.95 9.19
CA ASN A 165 -16.58 -0.19 10.19
C ASN A 165 -16.77 -1.02 11.47
N LYS A 166 -16.66 -0.34 12.62
CA LYS A 166 -16.73 -0.93 13.96
C LYS A 166 -15.62 -1.95 14.23
N ARG A 167 -14.49 -1.81 13.54
CA ARG A 167 -13.27 -2.58 13.79
C ARG A 167 -12.15 -1.64 14.23
N THR A 168 -11.26 -2.16 15.06
CA THR A 168 -10.01 -1.48 15.41
C THR A 168 -8.97 -1.75 14.33
N VAL A 169 -8.40 -0.69 13.76
CA VAL A 169 -7.38 -0.73 12.70
C VAL A 169 -6.11 -0.03 13.18
N LEU A 170 -5.00 -0.26 12.51
CA LEU A 170 -3.73 0.42 12.75
C LEU A 170 -3.57 1.60 11.78
N LEU A 171 -3.46 2.82 12.33
CA LEU A 171 -3.26 4.03 11.54
C LEU A 171 -2.02 4.82 11.99
N PRO A 172 -1.42 5.64 11.10
CA PRO A 172 -0.40 6.59 11.51
C PRO A 172 -0.86 7.49 12.66
N PRO A 173 0.05 7.88 13.57
CA PRO A 173 -0.27 8.87 14.60
C PRO A 173 -0.75 10.18 13.94
N GLY A 174 -1.70 10.86 14.58
CA GLY A 174 -2.28 12.12 14.11
C GLY A 174 -3.57 11.98 13.30
N ILE A 175 -3.94 10.77 12.88
CA ILE A 175 -5.29 10.47 12.37
C ILE A 175 -6.17 10.20 13.58
N THR A 176 -7.05 11.12 13.96
CA THR A 176 -7.81 11.05 15.22
C THR A 176 -9.29 11.41 15.09
N ASN A 177 -9.72 11.88 13.91
CA ASN A 177 -11.10 12.30 13.69
C ASN A 177 -11.71 11.69 12.42
N LYS A 178 -13.04 11.72 12.36
CA LYS A 178 -13.86 11.15 11.29
C LYS A 178 -13.49 11.65 9.90
N ASP A 179 -13.25 12.95 9.75
CA ASP A 179 -12.95 13.55 8.44
C ASP A 179 -11.65 12.99 7.85
N GLN A 180 -10.65 12.72 8.68
CA GLN A 180 -9.40 12.10 8.23
C GLN A 180 -9.59 10.64 7.81
N PHE A 181 -10.46 9.89 8.49
CA PHE A 181 -10.80 8.52 8.06
C PHE A 181 -11.51 8.52 6.71
N VAL A 182 -12.48 9.40 6.53
CA VAL A 182 -13.23 9.57 5.27
C VAL A 182 -12.30 10.01 4.13
N ALA A 183 -11.35 10.90 4.40
CA ALA A 183 -10.36 11.32 3.39
C ALA A 183 -9.49 10.14 2.94
N ARG A 184 -9.05 9.28 3.87
CA ARG A 184 -8.27 8.08 3.56
C ARG A 184 -9.11 7.04 2.81
N ASP A 185 -10.37 6.87 3.17
CA ASP A 185 -11.33 6.00 2.48
C ASP A 185 -11.61 6.47 1.05
N ALA A 186 -11.70 7.78 0.84
CA ALA A 186 -11.80 8.36 -0.51
C ALA A 186 -10.54 8.09 -1.36
N THR A 187 -9.35 8.10 -0.75
CA THR A 187 -8.11 7.68 -1.44
C THR A 187 -8.17 6.21 -1.82
N ALA A 188 -8.62 5.33 -0.92
CA ALA A 188 -8.81 3.91 -1.19
C ALA A 188 -9.77 3.69 -2.39
N LEU A 189 -10.91 4.37 -2.40
CA LEU A 189 -11.87 4.34 -3.53
C LEU A 189 -11.25 4.83 -4.85
N SER A 190 -10.41 5.87 -4.79
CA SER A 190 -9.70 6.39 -5.97
C SER A 190 -8.74 5.34 -6.54
N THR A 191 -7.96 4.67 -5.69
CA THR A 191 -7.06 3.58 -6.08
C THR A 191 -7.83 2.41 -6.69
N PHE A 192 -8.94 2.01 -6.07
CA PHE A 192 -9.82 0.98 -6.62
C PHE A 192 -10.29 1.31 -8.04
N LYS A 193 -10.81 2.53 -8.25
CA LYS A 193 -11.25 2.98 -9.57
C LYS A 193 -10.11 3.00 -10.58
N GLN A 194 -8.91 3.39 -10.16
CA GLN A 194 -7.74 3.39 -11.03
C GLN A 194 -7.39 1.97 -11.50
N TYR A 195 -7.40 0.99 -10.59
CA TYR A 195 -7.07 -0.40 -10.92
C TYR A 195 -8.15 -1.06 -11.77
N MET A 196 -9.43 -0.89 -11.44
CA MET A 196 -10.54 -1.45 -12.22
C MET A 196 -10.60 -0.91 -13.65
N ASN A 197 -10.11 0.32 -13.88
CA ASN A 197 -10.07 0.92 -15.22
C ASN A 197 -8.76 0.66 -15.97
N ASN A 198 -7.80 -0.04 -15.36
CA ASN A 198 -6.51 -0.32 -15.97
C ASN A 198 -6.42 -1.79 -16.40
N SER A 199 -6.65 -2.05 -17.68
CA SER A 199 -6.60 -3.40 -18.27
C SER A 199 -5.21 -4.03 -18.24
N ALA A 200 -4.15 -3.25 -18.00
CA ALA A 200 -2.83 -3.82 -17.75
C ALA A 200 -2.76 -4.47 -16.36
N VAL A 201 -3.50 -3.97 -15.37
CA VAL A 201 -3.52 -4.51 -14.00
C VAL A 201 -4.62 -5.56 -13.85
N ILE A 202 -5.85 -5.24 -14.26
CA ILE A 202 -7.04 -6.09 -14.15
C ILE A 202 -7.49 -6.48 -15.55
N GLY A 203 -7.22 -7.71 -15.97
CA GLY A 203 -7.55 -8.19 -17.31
C GLY A 203 -9.06 -8.33 -17.57
N THR A 204 -9.82 -8.73 -16.54
CA THR A 204 -11.28 -8.89 -16.64
C THR A 204 -12.00 -8.12 -15.51
N PRO A 205 -12.33 -6.83 -15.73
CA PRO A 205 -13.12 -6.07 -14.78
C PRO A 205 -14.54 -6.65 -14.71
N SER A 206 -14.95 -7.09 -13.52
CA SER A 206 -16.27 -7.64 -13.24
C SER A 206 -16.73 -7.24 -11.85
N ALA A 207 -18.03 -7.42 -11.54
CA ALA A 207 -18.53 -7.17 -10.19
C ALA A 207 -17.84 -8.07 -9.15
N THR A 208 -17.62 -9.34 -9.48
CA THR A 208 -16.89 -10.29 -8.60
C THR A 208 -15.45 -9.85 -8.38
N CYS A 209 -14.74 -9.46 -9.45
CA CYS A 209 -13.40 -8.89 -9.34
C CYS A 209 -13.39 -7.63 -8.47
N GLY A 210 -14.36 -6.73 -8.66
CA GLY A 210 -14.49 -5.50 -7.90
C GLY A 210 -14.71 -5.74 -6.41
N ASN A 211 -15.51 -6.75 -6.03
CA ASN A 211 -15.69 -7.13 -4.63
C ASN A 211 -14.39 -7.61 -4.02
N LEU A 212 -13.70 -8.55 -4.68
CA LEU A 212 -12.42 -9.09 -4.21
C LEU A 212 -11.36 -8.00 -4.08
N LEU A 213 -11.22 -7.13 -5.09
CA LEU A 213 -10.27 -6.02 -5.06
C LEU A 213 -10.58 -5.02 -3.93
N THR A 214 -11.86 -4.80 -3.62
CA THR A 214 -12.25 -3.90 -2.53
C THR A 214 -11.72 -4.40 -1.19
N GLU A 215 -11.82 -5.70 -0.90
CA GLU A 215 -11.28 -6.28 0.35
C GLU A 215 -9.77 -6.02 0.48
N PHE A 216 -9.02 -6.18 -0.62
CA PHE A 216 -7.59 -5.89 -0.67
C PHE A 216 -7.24 -4.43 -0.41
N ILE A 217 -7.87 -3.54 -1.14
CA ILE A 217 -7.60 -2.10 -1.03
C ILE A 217 -7.95 -1.61 0.38
N CYS A 218 -9.01 -2.16 0.97
CA CYS A 218 -9.42 -1.84 2.34
C CYS A 218 -8.51 -2.44 3.40
N ASP A 219 -8.02 -3.67 3.24
CA ASP A 219 -7.03 -4.28 4.16
C ASP A 219 -5.71 -3.50 4.18
N GLN A 220 -5.24 -3.06 3.01
CA GLN A 220 -4.02 -2.26 2.89
C GLN A 220 -4.19 -0.83 3.43
N SER A 221 -5.36 -0.23 3.21
CA SER A 221 -5.64 1.13 3.67
C SER A 221 -5.92 1.18 5.17
N PHE A 222 -6.59 0.16 5.71
CA PHE A 222 -7.06 0.04 7.09
C PHE A 222 -6.73 -1.35 7.66
N PRO A 223 -5.45 -1.67 7.86
CA PRO A 223 -5.03 -2.96 8.40
C PRO A 223 -5.60 -3.13 9.79
N LEU A 224 -6.19 -4.30 10.09
CA LEU A 224 -6.80 -4.53 11.40
C LEU A 224 -5.73 -4.60 12.50
N ALA A 225 -6.08 -4.09 13.69
CA ALA A 225 -5.24 -4.26 14.86
C ALA A 225 -5.11 -5.75 15.22
N PRO A 226 -3.93 -6.20 15.67
CA PRO A 226 -3.76 -7.57 16.15
C PRO A 226 -4.73 -7.92 17.28
N GLY A 227 -5.09 -9.20 17.37
CA GLY A 227 -5.91 -9.72 18.48
C GLY A 227 -5.19 -9.64 19.82
N SER A 228 -5.89 -10.01 20.90
CA SER A 228 -5.31 -10.05 22.27
C SER A 228 -4.13 -11.02 22.40
N ASP A 229 -4.03 -11.98 21.48
CA ASP A 229 -2.92 -12.95 21.35
C ASP A 229 -1.75 -12.42 20.52
N GLY A 230 -1.84 -11.20 20.00
CA GLY A 230 -0.84 -10.58 19.12
C GLY A 230 -0.86 -11.10 17.68
N ALA A 231 -1.83 -11.96 17.31
CA ALA A 231 -1.93 -12.48 15.95
C ALA A 231 -2.42 -11.39 14.99
N GLN A 232 -1.81 -11.31 13.81
CA GLN A 232 -2.25 -10.42 12.75
C GLN A 232 -3.65 -10.84 12.29
N VAL A 233 -4.59 -9.90 12.33
CA VAL A 233 -5.92 -10.10 11.75
C VAL A 233 -5.88 -9.48 10.36
N THR A 234 -6.06 -10.27 9.32
CA THR A 234 -6.18 -9.78 7.94
C THR A 234 -7.62 -9.95 7.48
N GLN A 235 -8.10 -9.02 6.67
CA GLN A 235 -9.42 -9.14 6.01
C GLN A 235 -9.35 -10.12 4.83
N VAL A 236 -8.15 -10.27 4.25
CA VAL A 236 -7.87 -11.15 3.13
C VAL A 236 -7.07 -12.36 3.60
N CYS A 237 -7.46 -13.55 3.17
CA CYS A 237 -6.67 -14.77 3.32
C CYS A 237 -6.01 -15.19 1.99
N ALA A 238 -5.09 -16.14 2.06
CA ALA A 238 -4.34 -16.64 0.91
C ALA A 238 -5.26 -17.11 -0.23
N GLU A 239 -6.35 -17.81 0.09
CA GLU A 239 -7.29 -18.32 -0.91
C GLU A 239 -8.11 -17.20 -1.56
N THR A 240 -8.60 -16.22 -0.80
CA THR A 240 -9.24 -15.00 -1.35
C THR A 240 -8.27 -14.26 -2.28
N CYS A 241 -6.98 -14.26 -1.94
CA CYS A 241 -5.95 -13.66 -2.77
C CYS A 241 -5.73 -14.40 -4.09
N THR A 242 -5.67 -15.73 -4.04
CA THR A 242 -5.60 -16.54 -5.25
C THR A 242 -6.84 -16.35 -6.12
N GLU A 243 -8.03 -16.35 -5.52
CA GLU A 243 -9.29 -16.13 -6.23
C GLU A 243 -9.33 -14.75 -6.90
N PHE A 244 -8.91 -13.69 -6.19
CA PHE A 244 -8.76 -12.35 -6.77
C PHE A 244 -7.91 -12.38 -8.03
N LYS A 245 -6.71 -12.96 -7.97
CA LYS A 245 -5.80 -13.04 -9.12
C LYS A 245 -6.43 -13.75 -10.31
N GLU A 246 -7.13 -14.85 -10.06
CA GLU A 246 -7.77 -15.66 -11.10
C GLU A 246 -8.99 -14.95 -11.71
N VAL A 247 -9.92 -14.47 -10.87
CA VAL A 247 -11.17 -13.84 -11.29
C VAL A 247 -10.92 -12.50 -11.99
N CYS A 248 -9.99 -11.69 -11.47
CA CYS A 248 -9.61 -10.42 -12.07
C CYS A 248 -8.66 -10.57 -13.26
N GLN A 249 -8.10 -11.76 -13.46
CA GLN A 249 -7.01 -12.02 -14.41
C GLN A 249 -5.89 -11.00 -14.24
N VAL A 250 -5.27 -10.98 -13.06
CA VAL A 250 -4.18 -10.03 -12.76
C VAL A 250 -2.99 -10.36 -13.67
N VAL A 251 -2.85 -9.58 -14.74
CA VAL A 251 -1.91 -9.84 -15.85
C VAL A 251 -0.55 -9.19 -15.64
N SER A 252 -0.50 -8.08 -14.91
CA SER A 252 0.73 -7.46 -14.44
C SER A 252 0.62 -7.18 -12.94
N HIS A 253 1.78 -7.08 -12.27
CA HIS A 253 1.88 -6.79 -10.83
C HIS A 253 1.46 -7.92 -9.90
N ASP A 254 1.62 -9.16 -10.35
CA ASP A 254 1.36 -10.31 -9.49
C ASP A 254 2.15 -10.25 -8.17
N ALA A 255 3.38 -9.75 -8.23
CA ALA A 255 4.24 -9.55 -7.07
C ALA A 255 3.69 -8.55 -6.03
N LEU A 256 2.75 -7.67 -6.41
CA LEU A 256 2.06 -6.78 -5.46
C LEU A 256 1.01 -7.51 -4.61
N TYR A 257 0.62 -8.72 -5.02
CA TYR A 257 -0.36 -9.56 -4.32
C TYR A 257 0.29 -10.89 -3.90
N PRO A 258 1.26 -10.87 -2.97
CA PRO A 258 1.97 -12.07 -2.55
C PRO A 258 1.06 -12.95 -1.69
N CYS A 259 0.19 -13.74 -2.32
CA CYS A 259 -0.82 -14.56 -1.62
C CYS A 259 -0.24 -15.50 -0.57
N ALA A 260 1.01 -15.93 -0.75
CA ALA A 260 1.74 -16.77 0.22
C ALA A 260 2.03 -16.07 1.56
N ASN A 261 1.97 -14.73 1.61
CA ASN A 261 2.20 -13.95 2.82
C ASN A 261 0.93 -13.79 3.67
N TYR A 262 -0.25 -14.12 3.11
CA TYR A 262 -1.49 -14.07 3.86
C TYR A 262 -1.73 -15.37 4.63
N PRO A 263 -2.38 -15.30 5.80
CA PRO A 263 -2.80 -16.51 6.50
C PRO A 263 -3.80 -17.30 5.63
N LYS A 264 -3.80 -18.62 5.78
CA LYS A 264 -4.86 -19.46 5.20
C LYS A 264 -6.21 -19.08 5.80
N CYS A 265 -7.28 -19.15 5.01
CA CYS A 265 -8.60 -18.90 5.54
C CYS A 265 -8.88 -19.91 6.65
N SER A 266 -9.14 -19.42 7.87
CA SER A 266 -9.54 -20.31 8.95
C SER A 266 -10.86 -20.99 8.58
N ASP A 267 -10.91 -22.33 8.68
CA ASP A 267 -12.15 -23.10 8.42
C ASP A 267 -13.30 -22.67 9.36
N ALA A 268 -12.99 -21.96 10.45
CA ALA A 268 -13.95 -21.45 11.42
C ALA A 268 -15.04 -20.56 10.80
N PHE A 269 -14.74 -19.79 9.74
CA PHE A 269 -15.76 -18.97 9.05
C PHE A 269 -16.63 -19.78 8.07
N LYS A 270 -16.13 -20.89 7.51
CA LYS A 270 -16.92 -21.79 6.66
C LYS A 270 -17.89 -22.68 7.47
N GLN A 271 -17.67 -22.82 8.78
CA GLN A 271 -18.54 -23.64 9.65
C GLN A 271 -19.76 -22.91 10.24
N LEU A 272 -19.82 -21.58 10.16
CA LEU A 272 -20.98 -20.82 10.64
C LEU A 272 -22.28 -21.09 9.85
N PRO A 273 -22.30 -21.11 8.49
CA PRO A 273 -23.53 -21.39 7.77
C PRO A 273 -24.01 -22.84 7.95
N SER A 274 -23.11 -23.82 8.12
CA SER A 274 -23.51 -25.22 8.34
C SER A 274 -24.10 -25.46 9.74
N LEU A 275 -23.61 -24.77 10.77
CA LEU A 275 -24.21 -24.80 12.11
C LEU A 275 -25.61 -24.17 12.14
N PHE A 276 -25.84 -23.08 11.41
CA PHE A 276 -27.18 -22.48 11.30
C PHE A 276 -28.17 -23.39 10.55
N ILE A 277 -27.74 -24.09 9.51
CA ILE A 277 -28.57 -25.07 8.79
C ILE A 277 -28.93 -26.24 9.70
N LEU A 278 -27.97 -26.76 10.48
CA LEU A 278 -28.23 -27.81 11.47
C LEU A 278 -29.21 -27.35 12.56
N PHE A 279 -29.06 -26.12 13.06
CA PHE A 279 -29.97 -25.56 14.06
C PHE A 279 -31.39 -25.37 13.49
N PHE A 280 -31.52 -24.94 12.23
CA PHE A 280 -32.79 -24.78 11.56
C PHE A 280 -33.49 -26.14 11.33
N ILE A 281 -32.73 -27.17 10.94
CA ILE A 281 -33.26 -28.54 10.78
C ILE A 281 -33.75 -29.10 12.12
N VAL A 282 -33.01 -28.87 13.22
CA VAL A 282 -33.43 -29.30 14.56
C VAL A 282 -34.71 -28.59 15.00
N ILE A 283 -34.80 -27.26 14.81
CA ILE A 283 -36.01 -26.49 15.18
C ILE A 283 -37.23 -26.95 14.37
N VAL A 284 -37.09 -27.14 13.05
CA VAL A 284 -38.18 -27.63 12.21
C VAL A 284 -38.59 -29.04 12.60
N SER A 285 -37.64 -29.92 12.93
CA SER A 285 -37.93 -31.30 13.35
C SER A 285 -38.70 -31.36 14.68
N VAL A 286 -38.39 -30.46 15.63
CA VAL A 286 -39.10 -30.37 16.92
C VAL A 286 -40.50 -29.74 16.77
N LEU A 287 -40.69 -28.83 15.81
CA LEU A 287 -41.99 -28.19 15.58
C LEU A 287 -42.99 -29.04 14.77
N VAL A 288 -42.51 -30.08 14.08
CA VAL A 288 -43.34 -30.98 13.25
C VAL A 288 -43.72 -32.27 14.01
N LEU A 289 -43.13 -32.52 15.18
CA LEU A 289 -43.51 -33.57 16.14
C LEU A 289 -44.51 -33.03 17.17
#